data_AF-A0A8H7A7L6-F1
#
_entry.id   AF-A0A8H7A7L6-F1
#
_cell.length_a   1.000
_cell.length_b   1.000
_cell.length_c   1.000
_cell.angle_alpha   90.00
_cell.angle_beta   90.00
_cell.angle_gamma   90.00
#
_symmetry.space_group_name_H-M   'P 1'
#
loop_
_entity.id
_entity.type
_entity.pdbx_description
1 polymer ?
#
loop_
_entity_poly.entity_id
_entity_poly.type
_entity_poly.pdbx_seq_one_letter_code
_entity_poly.pdbx_strand_id
1 'polypeptide(L)'
;MRCECINPPSTAFLFGLSDGLLRHQAATRDYGLKGQSTRYKYKYTLGTRRAAQFKVAPPDHFPGERKKLREFLNQLRINFRFHAGAVNTEEKKVFYAATYLRDAAHDWFEPYLKDRLEEEEDNQEEET
;
A
#
# COMPACT_ATOMS: atom_id res chain seq x y z
N MET A 1 35.91 -10.05 14.25
CA MET A 1 35.95 -10.96 13.09
C MET A 1 35.63 -12.37 13.58
N ARG A 2 34.84 -13.11 12.77
CA ARG A 2 34.38 -14.50 12.91
C ARG A 2 33.18 -14.76 13.83
N CYS A 3 32.04 -14.99 13.16
CA CYS A 3 30.90 -15.79 13.60
C CYS A 3 31.35 -17.20 13.94
N GLU A 4 30.73 -17.87 14.92
CA GLU A 4 30.38 -19.29 14.82
C GLU A 4 29.08 -19.57 15.58
N CYS A 5 28.12 -20.13 14.84
CA CYS A 5 26.89 -20.72 15.34
C CYS A 5 27.20 -22.08 15.97
N ILE A 6 26.78 -22.33 17.20
CA ILE A 6 26.68 -23.69 17.75
C ILE A 6 25.25 -23.88 18.25
N ASN A 7 24.55 -24.78 17.55
CA ASN A 7 23.21 -25.26 17.84
C ASN A 7 23.11 -25.99 19.19
N PRO A 8 21.90 -26.11 19.76
CA PRO A 8 21.67 -26.54 21.14
C PRO A 8 21.60 -28.07 21.25
N PRO A 9 21.64 -28.61 22.48
CA PRO A 9 21.00 -29.88 22.75
C PRO A 9 19.84 -29.72 23.72
N SER A 10 18.68 -30.11 23.20
CA SER A 10 17.55 -30.63 23.95
C SER A 10 18.00 -31.73 24.93
N THR A 11 17.57 -31.69 26.19
CA THR A 11 16.98 -32.83 26.93
C THR A 11 16.80 -32.48 28.40
N ALA A 12 15.63 -32.85 28.90
CA ALA A 12 15.22 -32.76 30.28
C ALA A 12 15.97 -33.76 31.19
N PHE A 13 16.28 -33.35 32.42
CA PHE A 13 16.47 -34.20 33.60
C PHE A 13 16.07 -33.32 34.81
N LEU A 14 14.92 -33.51 35.45
CA LEU A 14 14.50 -34.55 36.40
C LEU A 14 15.32 -34.60 37.71
N PHE A 15 14.58 -34.41 38.81
CA PHE A 15 14.87 -34.66 40.23
C PHE A 15 15.98 -33.79 40.85
N GLY A 16 15.84 -33.20 42.03
CA GLY A 16 14.92 -33.47 43.14
C GLY A 16 15.73 -33.50 44.44
N LEU A 17 15.22 -32.85 45.48
CA LEU A 17 15.67 -32.87 46.89
C LEU A 17 17.04 -32.19 47.16
N SER A 18 17.27 -31.47 48.25
CA SER A 18 16.50 -31.17 49.47
C SER A 18 17.17 -29.97 50.16
N ASP A 19 16.51 -29.47 51.21
CA ASP A 19 17.00 -28.54 52.22
C ASP A 19 17.07 -27.07 51.76
N GLY A 20 16.52 -26.11 52.48
CA GLY A 20 15.98 -26.11 53.82
C GLY A 20 15.91 -24.64 54.22
N LEU A 21 14.68 -24.14 54.32
CA LEU A 21 14.24 -23.09 55.23
C LEU A 21 15.27 -22.00 55.62
N LEU A 22 15.27 -20.86 54.92
CA LEU A 22 15.36 -19.57 55.61
C LEU A 22 14.54 -18.50 54.91
N ARG A 23 13.67 -17.89 55.71
CA ARG A 23 12.73 -16.83 55.35
C ARG A 23 13.47 -15.66 54.73
N HIS A 24 13.11 -15.32 53.50
CA HIS A 24 12.95 -13.92 53.12
C HIS A 24 11.52 -13.74 52.64
N GLN A 25 10.84 -12.80 53.30
CA GLN A 25 9.44 -12.46 53.10
C GLN A 25 9.18 -12.14 51.63
N ALA A 26 8.40 -12.97 50.94
CA ALA A 26 7.66 -12.55 49.76
C ALA A 26 6.27 -12.17 50.24
N ALA A 27 6.07 -10.88 50.52
CA ALA A 27 4.75 -10.31 50.69
C ALA A 27 3.96 -10.59 49.39
N THR A 28 3.01 -11.53 49.45
CA THR A 28 1.95 -11.62 48.45
C THR A 28 1.07 -10.38 48.63
N ARG A 29 1.47 -9.26 48.01
CA ARG A 29 0.50 -8.19 47.74
C ARG A 29 -0.49 -8.78 46.74
N ASP A 30 -1.62 -9.22 47.26
CA ASP A 30 -2.88 -9.33 46.54
C ASP A 30 -3.13 -8.00 45.84
N TYR A 31 -2.74 -7.90 44.56
CA TYR A 31 -3.27 -6.87 43.68
C TYR A 31 -4.66 -7.32 43.27
N GLY A 32 -5.61 -7.10 44.17
CA GLY A 32 -7.02 -7.14 43.82
C GLY A 32 -7.27 -6.15 42.68
N LEU A 33 -7.62 -6.68 41.51
CA LEU A 33 -8.21 -5.96 40.39
C LEU A 33 -9.58 -5.41 40.83
N LYS A 34 -9.56 -4.34 41.63
CA LYS A 34 -10.75 -3.53 41.88
C LYS A 34 -10.96 -2.68 40.64
N GLY A 35 -11.90 -3.15 39.82
CA GLY A 35 -12.33 -2.46 38.63
C GLY A 35 -12.71 -1.02 38.93
N GLN A 36 -12.18 -0.11 38.13
CA GLN A 36 -12.82 1.16 37.80
C GLN A 36 -12.58 1.36 36.31
N SER A 37 -13.53 0.85 35.52
CA SER A 37 -13.64 1.19 34.11
C SER A 37 -14.00 2.67 34.01
N THR A 38 -12.98 3.52 33.92
CA THR A 38 -13.18 4.90 33.50
C THR A 38 -13.43 4.88 31.99
N ARG A 39 -14.71 4.81 31.65
CA ARG A 39 -15.23 4.98 30.29
C ARG A 39 -14.86 6.39 29.81
N TYR A 40 -13.68 6.55 29.23
CA TYR A 40 -13.27 7.80 28.58
C TYR A 40 -14.14 8.03 27.34
N LYS A 41 -15.17 8.87 27.46
CA LYS A 41 -15.99 9.36 26.35
C LYS A 41 -15.31 10.56 25.70
N TYR A 42 -14.47 10.32 24.70
CA TYR A 42 -13.98 11.40 23.85
C TYR A 42 -15.06 11.72 22.80
N LYS A 43 -15.68 12.90 22.92
CA LYS A 43 -16.57 13.48 21.90
C LYS A 43 -15.72 14.32 20.95
N TYR A 44 -15.35 13.78 19.79
CA TYR A 44 -14.91 14.59 18.66
C TYR A 44 -16.02 14.63 17.63
N THR A 45 -16.50 15.84 17.33
CA THR A 45 -17.33 16.09 16.16
C THR A 45 -16.45 15.95 14.92
N LEU A 46 -16.64 14.88 14.13
CA LEU A 46 -16.00 14.72 12.83
C LEU A 46 -16.61 15.74 11.85
N GLY A 47 -16.19 17.00 11.97
CA GLY A 47 -16.30 17.93 10.85
C GLY A 47 -15.50 17.32 9.70
N THR A 48 -16.15 17.09 8.56
CA THR A 48 -15.54 16.53 7.35
C THR A 48 -14.44 17.48 6.85
N ARG A 49 -13.24 17.42 7.45
CA ARG A 49 -12.04 17.89 6.79
C ARG A 49 -11.91 17.02 5.55
N ARG A 50 -12.05 17.61 4.35
CA ARG A 50 -11.56 16.97 3.13
C ARG A 50 -10.15 16.52 3.48
N ALA A 51 -9.91 15.21 3.50
CA ALA A 51 -8.56 14.68 3.65
C ALA A 51 -7.70 15.46 2.65
N ALA A 52 -6.58 16.03 3.12
CA ALA A 52 -5.68 16.77 2.24
C ALA A 52 -5.24 15.80 1.15
N GLN A 53 -5.86 15.90 -0.02
CA GLN A 53 -5.52 15.08 -1.17
C GLN A 53 -4.13 15.51 -1.60
N PHE A 54 -3.16 14.60 -1.49
CA PHE A 54 -1.80 14.84 -1.94
C PHE A 54 -1.85 15.02 -3.46
N LYS A 55 -1.70 16.26 -3.94
CA LYS A 55 -1.71 16.57 -5.37
C LYS A 55 -0.37 16.16 -5.96
N VAL A 56 -0.36 15.08 -6.72
CA VAL A 56 0.80 14.66 -7.50
C VAL A 56 0.91 15.52 -8.74
N ALA A 57 2.13 15.88 -9.12
CA ALA A 57 2.36 16.54 -10.40
C ALA A 57 1.90 15.64 -11.56
N PRO A 58 1.30 16.20 -12.62
CA PRO A 58 1.00 15.44 -13.82
C PRO A 58 2.30 14.92 -14.47
N PRO A 59 2.27 13.79 -15.17
CA PRO A 59 3.37 13.34 -16.02
C PRO A 59 3.70 14.37 -17.11
N ASP A 60 4.95 14.34 -17.58
CA ASP A 60 5.37 15.08 -18.76
C ASP A 60 4.86 14.42 -20.04
N HIS A 61 4.77 15.20 -21.10
CA HIS A 61 4.41 14.71 -22.41
C HIS A 61 5.54 13.90 -23.05
N PHE A 62 5.18 12.86 -23.79
CA PHE A 62 6.13 11.97 -24.45
C PHE A 62 6.05 12.09 -25.99
N PRO A 63 7.05 12.68 -26.65
CA PRO A 63 7.04 12.87 -28.11
C PRO A 63 7.49 11.64 -28.90
N GLY A 64 7.94 10.56 -28.24
CA GLY A 64 8.48 9.35 -28.90
C GLY A 64 9.99 9.14 -28.79
N GLU A 65 10.70 9.98 -28.04
CA GLU A 65 12.16 9.84 -27.88
C GLU A 65 12.52 8.65 -26.97
N ARG A 66 13.12 7.60 -27.53
CA ARG A 66 13.46 6.36 -26.81
C ARG A 66 14.26 6.56 -25.52
N LYS A 67 15.13 7.57 -25.46
CA LYS A 67 15.95 7.89 -24.27
C LYS A 67 15.11 8.33 -23.07
N LYS A 68 13.97 9.00 -23.32
CA LYS A 68 13.06 9.52 -22.29
C LYS A 68 11.94 8.55 -21.91
N LEU A 69 11.79 7.44 -22.64
CA LEU A 69 10.72 6.47 -22.40
C LEU A 69 10.72 5.93 -20.96
N ARG A 70 11.90 5.60 -20.42
CA ARG A 70 12.01 5.06 -19.06
C ARG A 70 11.54 6.07 -18.00
N GLU A 71 11.85 7.35 -18.19
CA GLU A 71 11.43 8.42 -17.30
C GLU A 71 9.91 8.61 -17.34
N PHE A 72 9.35 8.69 -18.54
CA PHE A 72 7.90 8.77 -18.76
C PHE A 72 7.15 7.61 -18.08
N LEU A 73 7.60 6.37 -18.27
CA LEU A 73 6.98 5.19 -17.64
C LEU A 73 7.06 5.24 -16.11
N ASN A 74 8.14 5.77 -15.54
CA ASN A 74 8.26 5.94 -14.10
C ASN A 74 7.28 7.00 -13.57
N GLN A 75 7.12 8.12 -14.27
CA GLN A 75 6.13 9.15 -13.92
C GLN A 75 4.71 8.58 -13.92
N LEU A 76 4.34 7.80 -14.96
CA LEU A 76 3.04 7.12 -15.03
C LEU A 76 2.84 6.14 -13.87
N ARG A 77 3.83 5.30 -13.56
CA ARG A 77 3.76 4.35 -12.42
C ARG A 77 3.53 5.05 -11.10
N ILE A 78 4.22 6.17 -10.85
CA ILE A 78 4.02 6.98 -9.65
C ILE A 78 2.58 7.52 -9.66
N ASN A 79 2.16 8.11 -10.77
CA ASN A 79 0.83 8.72 -10.88
C ASN A 79 -0.29 7.69 -10.65
N PHE A 80 -0.21 6.49 -11.22
CA PHE A 80 -1.20 5.42 -11.02
C PHE A 80 -1.28 4.95 -9.57
N ARG A 81 -0.18 4.95 -8.82
CA ARG A 81 -0.21 4.59 -7.39
C ARG A 81 -1.03 5.57 -6.56
N PHE A 82 -1.02 6.85 -6.92
CA PHE A 82 -1.81 7.88 -6.23
C PHE A 82 -3.25 7.97 -6.73
N HIS A 83 -3.50 7.60 -7.98
CA HIS A 83 -4.84 7.62 -8.60
C HIS A 83 -5.46 6.23 -8.75
N ALA A 84 -5.06 5.26 -7.92
CA ALA A 84 -5.47 3.85 -8.04
C ALA A 84 -7.00 3.64 -7.99
N GLY A 85 -7.74 4.53 -7.31
CA GLY A 85 -9.21 4.49 -7.28
C GLY A 85 -9.88 4.95 -8.58
N ALA A 86 -9.23 5.84 -9.35
CA ALA A 86 -9.76 6.35 -10.61
C ALA A 86 -9.30 5.52 -11.82
N VAL A 87 -8.01 5.13 -11.82
CA VAL A 87 -7.37 4.37 -12.89
C VAL A 87 -7.13 2.94 -12.42
N ASN A 88 -8.22 2.19 -12.32
CA ASN A 88 -8.25 0.86 -11.68
C ASN A 88 -8.09 -0.32 -12.65
N THR A 89 -8.36 -0.14 -13.94
CA THR A 89 -8.19 -1.17 -14.98
C THR A 89 -6.96 -0.89 -15.83
N GLU A 90 -6.42 -1.91 -16.50
CA GLU A 90 -5.26 -1.74 -17.38
C GLU A 90 -5.62 -0.87 -18.59
N GLU A 91 -6.82 -1.01 -19.13
CA GLU A 91 -7.34 -0.22 -20.26
C GLU A 91 -7.36 1.27 -19.90
N LYS A 92 -7.84 1.63 -18.70
CA LYS A 92 -7.83 3.01 -18.22
C LYS A 92 -6.41 3.55 -18.05
N LYS A 93 -5.43 2.71 -17.66
CA LYS A 93 -4.03 3.12 -17.57
C LYS A 93 -3.45 3.41 -18.96
N VAL A 94 -3.77 2.56 -19.93
CA VAL A 94 -3.36 2.75 -21.33
C VAL A 94 -3.95 4.03 -21.90
N PHE A 95 -5.26 4.24 -21.76
CA PHE A 95 -5.90 5.48 -22.21
C PHE A 95 -5.37 6.71 -21.48
N TYR A 96 -5.17 6.62 -20.16
CA TYR A 96 -4.54 7.71 -19.40
C TYR A 96 -3.15 8.04 -19.95
N ALA A 97 -2.31 7.04 -20.21
CA ALA A 97 -0.99 7.24 -20.80
C ALA A 97 -1.07 7.86 -22.21
N ALA A 98 -2.05 7.44 -23.02
CA ALA A 98 -2.30 7.97 -24.36
C ALA A 98 -2.52 9.48 -24.36
N THR A 99 -3.18 10.04 -23.33
CA THR A 99 -3.41 11.50 -23.23
C THR A 99 -2.13 12.34 -23.17
N TYR A 100 -1.00 11.73 -22.80
CA TYR A 100 0.31 12.38 -22.70
C TYR A 100 1.23 12.10 -23.91
N LEU A 101 0.82 11.26 -24.86
CA LEU A 101 1.58 11.03 -26.09
C LEU A 101 1.49 12.24 -27.02
N ARG A 102 2.60 12.60 -27.65
CA ARG A 102 2.69 13.70 -28.62
C ARG A 102 3.52 13.26 -29.83
N ASP A 103 3.42 14.04 -30.90
CA ASP A 103 4.20 13.88 -32.13
C ASP A 103 4.21 12.43 -32.63
N ALA A 104 5.38 11.90 -32.97
CA ALA A 104 5.55 10.56 -33.52
C ALA A 104 5.00 9.44 -32.62
N ALA A 105 4.98 9.62 -31.30
CA ALA A 105 4.38 8.64 -30.40
C ALA A 105 2.86 8.62 -30.49
N HIS A 106 2.24 9.80 -30.63
CA HIS A 106 0.80 9.90 -30.84
C HIS A 106 0.41 9.32 -32.19
N ASP A 107 1.10 9.72 -33.27
CA ASP A 107 0.81 9.26 -34.63
C ASP A 107 0.90 7.73 -34.76
N TRP A 108 1.83 7.10 -34.02
CA TRP A 108 1.95 5.65 -33.98
C TRP A 108 0.81 4.96 -33.22
N PHE A 109 0.27 5.60 -32.18
CA PHE A 109 -0.74 5.02 -31.31
C PHE A 109 -2.18 5.35 -31.73
N GLU A 110 -2.38 6.42 -32.52
CA GLU A 110 -3.68 6.93 -32.94
C GLU A 110 -4.59 5.88 -33.59
N PRO A 111 -4.10 5.00 -34.50
CA PRO A 111 -4.98 4.00 -35.12
C PRO A 111 -5.56 3.03 -34.08
N TYR A 112 -4.73 2.58 -33.14
CA TYR A 112 -5.19 1.71 -32.05
C TYR A 112 -6.18 2.44 -31.13
N LEU A 113 -5.94 3.73 -30.85
CA LEU A 113 -6.84 4.52 -30.02
C LEU A 113 -8.21 4.67 -30.70
N LYS A 114 -8.22 4.92 -32.01
CA LYS A 114 -9.43 5.06 -32.81
C LYS A 114 -10.26 3.77 -32.82
N ASP A 115 -9.64 2.65 -33.18
CA ASP A 115 -10.32 1.35 -33.23
C ASP A 115 -10.99 1.01 -31.88
N ARG A 116 -10.29 1.28 -30.76
CA ARG A 116 -10.80 0.98 -29.42
C ARG A 116 -11.93 1.88 -28.96
N LEU A 117 -11.97 3.14 -29.42
CA LEU A 117 -13.06 4.06 -29.09
C LEU A 117 -14.30 3.76 -29.91
N GLU A 118 -14.16 3.40 -31.19
CA GLU A 118 -15.26 2.97 -32.06
C GLU A 118 -15.93 1.68 -31.53
N GLU A 119 -15.14 0.69 -31.09
CA GLU A 119 -15.66 -0.55 -30.45
C GLU A 119 -16.49 -0.27 -29.18
N GLU A 120 -16.16 0.78 -28.41
CA GLU A 120 -16.91 1.14 -27.20
C GLU A 120 -18.24 1.83 -27.52
N GLU A 121 -18.33 2.55 -28.64
CA GLU A 121 -19.54 3.21 -29.11
C GLU A 121 -20.55 2.18 -29.66
N ASP A 122 -20.10 1.26 -30.52
CA ASP A 122 -20.96 0.22 -31.10
C ASP A 122 -21.60 -0.69 -30.03
N ASN A 123 -20.83 -1.08 -29.01
CA ASN A 123 -21.34 -1.91 -27.91
C ASN A 123 -22.40 -1.20 -27.04
N GLN A 124 -22.46 0.14 -27.06
CA GLN A 124 -23.46 0.91 -26.31
C GLN A 124 -24.78 1.06 -27.07
N GLU A 125 -24.75 1.03 -28.40
CA GLU A 125 -25.94 1.15 -29.24
C GLU A 125 -26.76 -0.15 -29.33
N GLU A 126 -26.10 -1.32 -29.23
CA GLU A 126 -26.78 -2.63 -29.30
C GLU A 126 -27.56 -3.03 -28.04
N GLU A 127 -27.38 -2.33 -26.91
CA GLU A 127 -28.07 -2.62 -25.63
C GLU A 127 -29.30 -1.71 -25.36
N THR A 128 -29.76 -0.94 -26.36
CA THR A 128 -30.93 -0.02 -26.24
C THR A 128 -32.13 -0.37 -27.11
#